data_AF-G4T473-F1
#
_entry.id   AF-G4T473-F1
#
_cell.length_a   1.000
_cell.length_b   1.000
_cell.length_c   1.000
_cell.angle_alpha   90.00
_cell.angle_beta   90.00
_cell.angle_gamma   90.00
#
_symmetry.space_group_name_H-M   'P 1'
#
loop_
_entity.id
_entity.type
_entity.pdbx_description
1 polymer ?
#
loop_
_entity_poly.entity_id
_entity_poly.type
_entity_poly.pdbx_seq_one_letter_code
_entity_poly.pdbx_strand_id
1 'polypeptide(L)'
;MWCEIGAILAYNLFLKGQAMVRQSISVSEPNDEWLKAQVASAEYSSKSEAINDLIRQARRRQLEIEHIRSELIKSEQSGFIDEQPDELLANFKEEARQDGLL
;
A
#
# COMPACT_ATOMS: atom_id res chain seq x y z
N MET A 1 14.65 15.70 6.35
CA MET A 1 13.99 15.21 7.58
C MET A 1 12.81 16.06 8.04
N TRP A 2 12.83 17.40 7.89
CA TRP A 2 11.69 18.29 8.24
C TRP A 2 10.60 18.43 7.15
N CYS A 3 10.85 17.96 5.91
CA CYS A 3 9.89 18.06 4.81
C CYS A 3 8.78 17.00 4.87
N GLU A 4 9.07 15.80 5.38
CA GLU A 4 8.11 14.69 5.39
C GLU A 4 7.08 14.79 6.51
N ILE A 5 7.48 15.27 7.70
CA ILE A 5 6.57 15.48 8.82
C ILE A 5 5.55 16.59 8.49
N GLY A 6 5.98 17.65 7.79
CA GLY A 6 5.09 18.71 7.31
C GLY A 6 4.07 18.23 6.29
N ALA A 7 4.47 17.34 5.37
CA ALA A 7 3.56 16.75 4.39
C ALA A 7 2.52 15.83 5.03
N ILE A 8 2.91 15.01 6.01
CA ILE A 8 2.00 14.14 6.76
C ILE A 8 1.01 14.96 7.60
N LEU A 9 1.47 16.04 8.24
CA LEU A 9 0.59 16.91 9.03
C LEU A 9 -0.40 17.69 8.14
N ALA A 10 0.06 18.20 6.99
CA ALA A 10 -0.78 18.89 6.02
C ALA A 10 -1.78 17.95 5.34
N TYR A 11 -1.39 16.72 5.02
CA TYR A 11 -2.28 15.68 4.48
C TYR A 11 -3.37 15.31 5.48
N ASN A 12 -3.02 15.11 6.75
CA ASN A 12 -3.99 14.84 7.81
C ASN A 12 -4.94 16.03 8.06
N LEU A 13 -4.45 17.27 7.95
CA LEU A 13 -5.30 18.47 8.03
C LEU A 13 -6.25 18.58 6.83
N PHE A 14 -5.77 18.28 5.62
CA PHE A 14 -6.55 18.30 4.39
C PHE A 14 -7.64 17.22 4.38
N LEU A 15 -7.34 16.01 4.88
CA LEU A 15 -8.32 14.93 5.04
C LEU A 15 -9.41 15.25 6.06
N LYS A 16 -9.11 16.03 7.11
CA LYS A 16 -10.11 16.49 8.08
C LYS A 16 -11.10 17.52 7.52
N GLY A 17 -10.78 18.14 6.37
CA GLY A 17 -11.56 19.24 5.79
C GLY A 17 -12.56 18.86 4.68
N GLN A 18 -12.56 17.61 4.18
CA GLN A 18 -13.52 17.21 3.16
C GLN A 18 -14.85 16.80 3.80
N ALA A 19 -15.91 17.57 3.52
CA ALA A 19 -17.27 17.21 3.92
C ALA A 19 -17.64 15.83 3.34
N MET A 20 -17.97 14.87 4.21
CA MET A 20 -18.37 13.53 3.77
C MET A 20 -19.70 13.61 3.01
N VAL A 21 -19.69 13.19 1.75
CA VAL A 21 -20.92 13.03 0.98
C VAL A 21 -21.69 11.84 1.55
N ARG A 22 -22.89 12.08 2.05
CA ARG A 22 -23.75 11.02 2.60
C ARG A 22 -24.16 10.06 1.49
N GLN A 23 -23.75 8.80 1.61
CA GLN A 23 -24.21 7.69 0.77
C GLN A 23 -24.90 6.66 1.67
N SER A 24 -26.04 6.13 1.22
CA SER A 24 -26.74 5.04 1.92
C SER A 24 -26.34 3.73 1.28
N ILE A 25 -25.77 2.83 2.07
CA ILE A 25 -25.32 1.50 1.61
C ILE A 25 -25.94 0.42 2.49
N SER A 26 -26.30 -0.70 1.89
CA SER A 26 -26.74 -1.89 2.61
C SER A 26 -25.55 -2.84 2.78
N VAL A 27 -25.34 -3.32 3.99
CA VAL A 27 -24.32 -4.33 4.33
C VAL A 27 -25.02 -5.59 4.81
N SER A 28 -24.33 -6.74 4.71
CA SER A 28 -24.85 -8.00 5.24
C SER A 28 -24.91 -7.98 6.77
N GLU A 29 -25.77 -8.81 7.36
CA GLU A 29 -25.93 -8.89 8.83
C GLU A 29 -24.62 -9.13 9.58
N PRO A 30 -23.75 -10.09 9.18
CA PRO A 30 -22.48 -10.32 9.90
C PRO A 30 -21.55 -9.11 9.83
N ASN A 31 -21.59 -8.33 8.74
CA ASN A 31 -20.78 -7.13 8.59
C ASN A 31 -21.32 -5.99 9.46
N ASP A 32 -22.65 -5.86 9.59
CA ASP A 32 -23.24 -4.87 10.49
C ASP A 32 -22.92 -5.18 11.96
N GLU A 33 -22.99 -6.44 12.38
CA GLU A 33 -22.59 -6.88 13.71
C GLU A 33 -21.11 -6.59 13.99
N TRP A 34 -20.24 -6.91 13.03
CA TRP A 34 -18.82 -6.58 13.14
C TRP A 34 -18.60 -5.07 13.27
N LEU A 35 -19.25 -4.24 12.44
CA LEU A 35 -19.15 -2.78 12.51
C LEU A 35 -19.67 -2.22 13.85
N LYS A 36 -20.74 -2.79 14.40
CA LYS A 36 -21.24 -2.42 15.74
C LYS A 36 -20.19 -2.72 16.81
N ALA A 37 -19.52 -3.88 16.74
CA ALA A 37 -18.48 -4.25 17.68
C ALA A 37 -17.27 -3.29 17.64
N GLN A 38 -16.87 -2.84 16.45
CA GLN A 38 -15.79 -1.85 16.26
C GLN A 38 -16.09 -0.47 16.86
N VAL A 39 -17.35 -0.05 16.81
CA VAL A 39 -17.79 1.19 17.48
C VAL A 39 -17.89 0.98 18.99
N ALA A 40 -18.36 -0.18 19.43
CA ALA A 40 -18.47 -0.52 20.85
C ALA A 40 -17.11 -0.64 21.55
N SER A 41 -16.06 -1.06 20.84
CA SER A 41 -14.68 -1.08 21.34
C SER A 41 -14.04 0.31 21.43
N ALA A 42 -14.74 1.36 20.99
CA ALA A 42 -14.23 2.73 20.85
C ALA A 42 -13.02 2.85 19.90
N GLU A 43 -12.77 1.85 19.05
CA GLU A 43 -11.74 1.90 18.01
C GLU A 43 -12.12 2.87 16.89
N TYR A 44 -13.42 3.00 16.63
CA TYR A 44 -13.99 3.95 15.68
C TYR A 44 -15.15 4.76 16.30
N SER A 45 -15.28 6.03 15.91
CA SER A 45 -16.36 6.91 16.37
C SER A 45 -17.71 6.59 15.73
N SER A 46 -17.71 5.95 14.55
CA SER A 46 -18.91 5.59 13.81
C SER A 46 -18.69 4.46 12.81
N LYS A 47 -19.76 3.78 12.41
CA LYS A 47 -19.71 2.77 11.35
C LYS A 47 -19.19 3.33 10.02
N SER A 48 -19.57 4.56 9.68
CA SER A 48 -19.10 5.23 8.46
C SER A 48 -17.60 5.49 8.48
N GLU A 49 -17.03 5.83 9.65
CA GLU A 49 -15.58 5.97 9.78
C GLU A 49 -14.85 4.65 9.53
N ALA A 50 -15.31 3.56 10.16
CA ALA A 50 -14.73 2.22 9.97
C ALA A 50 -14.81 1.78 8.50
N ILE A 51 -15.96 1.96 7.85
CA ILE A 51 -16.12 1.62 6.42
C ILE A 51 -15.19 2.46 5.55
N ASN A 52 -15.11 3.78 5.80
CA ASN A 52 -14.23 4.65 5.04
C ASN A 52 -12.76 4.27 5.21
N ASP A 53 -12.34 3.89 6.42
CA ASP A 53 -10.99 3.40 6.64
C ASP A 53 -10.71 2.09 5.90
N LEU A 54 -11.65 1.13 5.93
CA LEU A 54 -11.56 -0.10 5.14
C LEU A 54 -11.42 0.19 3.63
N ILE A 55 -12.16 1.17 3.09
CA ILE A 55 -12.03 1.59 1.69
C ILE A 55 -10.63 2.14 1.42
N ARG A 56 -10.06 2.96 2.33
CA ARG A 56 -8.70 3.47 2.19
C ARG A 56 -7.67 2.34 2.22
N GLN A 57 -7.82 1.39 3.14
CA GLN A 57 -6.94 0.22 3.23
C GLN A 57 -7.01 -0.62 1.95
N ALA A 58 -8.21 -0.90 1.42
CA ALA A 58 -8.39 -1.66 0.20
C ALA A 58 -7.73 -0.98 -1.01
N ARG A 59 -7.86 0.36 -1.13
CA ARG A 59 -7.20 1.13 -2.20
C ARG A 59 -5.68 1.05 -2.12
N ARG A 60 -5.09 1.15 -0.92
CA ARG A 60 -3.63 1.01 -0.75
C ARG A 60 -3.15 -0.39 -1.14
N ARG A 61 -3.80 -1.43 -0.64
CA ARG A 61 -3.50 -2.82 -1.00
C ARG A 61 -3.60 -3.06 -2.51
N GLN A 62 -4.61 -2.47 -3.17
CA GLN A 62 -4.75 -2.59 -4.62
C GLN A 62 -3.59 -1.96 -5.38
N LEU A 63 -3.09 -0.79 -4.94
CA LEU A 63 -1.93 -0.14 -5.55
C LEU A 63 -0.65 -0.97 -5.36
N GLU A 64 -0.46 -1.53 -4.17
CA GLU A 64 0.69 -2.41 -3.89
C GLU A 64 0.68 -3.65 -4.78
N ILE A 65 -0.48 -4.32 -4.90
CA ILE A 65 -0.66 -5.48 -5.78
C ILE A 65 -0.38 -5.10 -7.24
N GLU A 66 -0.93 -3.98 -7.69
CA GLU A 66 -0.74 -3.53 -9.06
C GLU A 66 0.73 -3.22 -9.37
N HIS A 67 1.43 -2.61 -8.41
CA HIS A 67 2.86 -2.36 -8.55
C HIS A 67 3.65 -3.67 -8.72
N ILE A 68 3.43 -4.65 -7.83
CA ILE A 68 4.09 -5.96 -7.93
C ILE A 68 3.76 -6.64 -9.26
N ARG A 69 2.49 -6.64 -9.66
CA ARG A 69 2.08 -7.21 -10.96
C ARG A 69 2.78 -6.53 -12.13
N SER A 70 2.92 -5.21 -12.09
CA SER A 70 3.58 -4.46 -13.16
C SER A 70 5.06 -4.82 -13.28
N GLU A 71 5.76 -5.00 -12.15
CA GLU A 71 7.16 -5.41 -12.15
C GLU A 71 7.32 -6.87 -12.63
N LEU A 72 6.45 -7.78 -12.19
CA LEU A 72 6.46 -9.16 -12.67
C LEU A 72 6.25 -9.24 -14.20
N ILE A 73 5.27 -8.51 -14.74
CA ILE A 73 5.03 -8.48 -16.19
C ILE A 73 6.25 -7.96 -16.94
N LYS A 74 6.90 -6.89 -16.45
CA LYS A 74 8.13 -6.37 -17.06
C LYS A 74 9.24 -7.43 -17.06
N SER A 75 9.44 -8.13 -15.94
CA SER A 75 10.45 -9.19 -15.82
C SER A 75 10.16 -10.39 -16.73
N GLU A 76 8.90 -10.79 -16.87
CA GLU A 76 8.50 -11.86 -17.79
C GLU A 76 8.73 -11.46 -19.25
N GLN A 77 8.49 -10.19 -19.59
CA GLN A 77 8.71 -9.65 -20.93
C GLN A 77 10.18 -9.42 -21.28
N SER A 78 11.05 -9.18 -20.28
CA SER A 78 12.50 -9.04 -20.51
C SER A 78 13.19 -10.36 -20.89
N GLY A 79 12.48 -11.48 -20.77
CA GLY A 79 13.02 -12.80 -21.04
C GLY A 79 13.80 -13.38 -19.86
N PHE A 80 14.11 -14.67 -19.97
CA PHE A 80 14.89 -15.40 -18.97
C PHE A 80 16.35 -15.50 -19.42
N ILE A 81 17.25 -15.51 -18.45
CA ILE A 81 18.68 -15.76 -18.66
C ILE A 81 19.00 -17.22 -18.32
N ASP A 82 19.92 -17.81 -19.06
CA ASP A 82 20.39 -19.19 -18.83
C ASP A 82 21.62 -19.25 -17.90
N GLU A 83 22.11 -18.09 -17.44
CA GLU A 83 23.29 -17.96 -16.57
C GLU A 83 23.08 -18.68 -15.23
N GLN A 84 24.11 -19.40 -14.79
CA GLN A 84 24.07 -20.06 -13.49
C GLN A 84 24.29 -19.05 -12.35
N PRO A 85 23.75 -19.28 -11.15
CA PRO A 85 23.88 -18.35 -10.03
C PRO A 85 25.33 -17.95 -9.69
N ASP A 86 26.29 -18.86 -9.87
CA ASP A 86 27.71 -18.61 -9.60
C ASP A 86 28.33 -17.65 -10.63
N GLU A 87 27.90 -17.72 -11.89
CA GLU A 87 28.34 -16.83 -12.98
C GLU A 87 27.77 -15.43 -12.79
N LEU A 88 26.48 -15.33 -12.45
CA LEU A 88 25.82 -14.07 -12.06
C LEU A 88 26.54 -13.39 -10.90
N LEU A 89 26.90 -14.15 -9.86
CA LEU A 89 27.62 -13.61 -8.71
C LEU A 89 29.03 -13.12 -9.08
N ALA A 90 29.72 -13.83 -9.98
CA ALA A 90 31.03 -13.39 -10.47
C ALA A 90 30.91 -12.09 -11.26
N ASN A 91 29.90 -11.96 -12.13
CA ASN A 91 29.61 -10.75 -12.89
C ASN A 91 29.30 -9.56 -11.97
N PHE A 92 28.42 -9.72 -10.98
CA PHE A 92 28.10 -8.66 -10.02
C PHE A 92 29.31 -8.21 -9.18
N LYS A 93 30.19 -9.15 -8.80
CA LYS A 93 31.43 -8.82 -8.07
C LYS A 93 32.41 -8.05 -8.94
N GLU A 94 32.48 -8.35 -10.23
CA GLU A 94 33.34 -7.65 -11.15
C GLU A 94 32.83 -6.23 -11.43
N GLU A 95 31.53 -6.07 -11.64
CA GLU A 95 30.90 -4.75 -11.79
C GLU A 95 31.12 -3.88 -10.54
N ALA A 96 30.94 -4.43 -9.34
CA ALA A 96 31.18 -3.71 -8.09
C ALA A 96 32.64 -3.27 -7.89
N ARG A 97 33.63 -4.02 -8.43
CA ARG A 97 35.04 -3.58 -8.43
C ARG A 97 35.28 -2.44 -9.41
N GLN A 98 34.62 -2.46 -10.58
CA GLN A 98 34.72 -1.39 -11.58
C GLN A 98 34.13 -0.08 -11.06
N ASP A 99 33.05 -0.17 -10.28
CA ASP A 99 32.42 0.97 -9.61
C ASP A 99 33.18 1.43 -8.34
N GLY A 100 34.24 0.73 -7.94
CA GLY A 100 35.07 1.06 -6.77
C GLY A 100 34.41 0.82 -5.41
N LEU A 101 33.38 -0.02 -5.37
CA LEU A 101 32.68 -0.43 -4.15
C LEU A 101 33.36 -1.61 -3.45
N LEU A 102 34.28 -2.30 -4.15
CA LEU A 102 35.09 -3.44 -3.71
C LEU A 102 36.56 -3.28 -4.07
#